data_AF-A0A934ET38-F1
#
_entry.id   AF-A0A934ET38-F1
#
_cell.length_a   1.000
_cell.length_b   1.000
_cell.length_c   1.000
_cell.angle_alpha   90.00
_cell.angle_beta   90.00
_cell.angle_gamma   90.00
#
_symmetry.space_group_name_H-M   'P 1'
#
loop_
_entity.id
_entity.type
_entity.pdbx_description
1 polymer ?
#
loop_
_entity_poly.entity_id
_entity_poly.type
_entity_poly.pdbx_seq_one_letter_code
_entity_poly.pdbx_strand_id
1 'polypeptide(L)'
;RTDFPEDWKYYTSHHLTYVLKNISLQELIDGFQYLYDKIYSTEVLRQRFQNAKEVHKDNMNAAMFAFRVNLDWQSVYQHLIQNLKELQASGFYDEALKRCNALKKQGKKVELTPIEVSS
;
A
#
# COMPACT_ATOMS: atom_id res chain seq x y z
N ARG A 1 13.33 2.52 -21.91
CA ARG A 1 13.09 3.39 -20.73
C ARG A 1 12.11 2.64 -19.86
N THR A 2 12.48 2.35 -18.62
CA THR A 2 11.67 1.64 -17.63
C THR A 2 11.59 2.54 -16.42
N ASP A 3 10.72 3.55 -16.49
CA ASP A 3 10.55 4.57 -15.45
C ASP A 3 9.29 4.23 -14.64
N PHE A 4 9.38 3.17 -13.83
CA PHE A 4 8.30 2.77 -12.93
C PHE A 4 8.34 3.68 -11.69
N PRO A 5 7.21 4.25 -11.23
CA PRO A 5 5.83 3.88 -11.56
C PRO A 5 5.16 4.66 -12.71
N GLU A 6 5.78 5.70 -13.27
CA GLU A 6 5.11 6.62 -14.22
C GLU A 6 4.69 5.97 -15.54
N ASP A 7 5.46 4.99 -16.03
CA ASP A 7 5.20 4.27 -17.29
C ASP A 7 4.43 2.95 -17.12
N TRP A 8 3.83 2.67 -15.96
CA TRP A 8 3.23 1.36 -15.63
C TRP A 8 2.20 0.84 -16.64
N LYS A 9 1.48 1.74 -17.33
CA LYS A 9 0.48 1.40 -18.36
C LYS A 9 1.06 0.66 -19.58
N TYR A 10 2.38 0.72 -19.77
CA TYR A 10 3.09 0.02 -20.84
C TYR A 10 3.62 -1.36 -20.40
N TYR A 11 3.41 -1.73 -19.13
CA TYR A 11 3.91 -2.97 -18.56
C TYR A 11 2.86 -4.07 -18.72
N THR A 12 3.29 -5.27 -19.12
CA THR A 12 2.41 -6.44 -19.12
C THR A 12 2.18 -6.93 -17.69
N SER A 13 1.06 -7.62 -17.44
CA SER A 13 0.74 -8.17 -16.12
C SER A 13 1.87 -9.05 -15.54
N HIS A 14 2.57 -9.78 -16.41
CA HIS A 14 3.72 -10.59 -16.01
C HIS A 14 4.88 -9.73 -15.49
N HIS A 15 5.18 -8.64 -16.19
CA HIS A 15 6.25 -7.72 -15.80
C HIS A 15 5.93 -7.02 -14.47
N LEU A 16 4.68 -6.56 -14.29
CA LEU A 16 4.22 -5.99 -13.03
C LEU A 16 4.32 -6.99 -11.87
N THR A 17 3.87 -8.23 -12.08
CA THR A 17 3.97 -9.28 -11.06
C THR A 17 5.42 -9.58 -10.69
N TYR A 18 6.33 -9.59 -11.68
CA TYR A 18 7.76 -9.78 -11.44
C TYR A 18 8.36 -8.64 -10.63
N VAL A 19 8.05 -7.38 -10.97
CA VAL A 19 8.51 -6.21 -10.21
C VAL A 19 7.99 -6.29 -8.78
N LEU A 20 6.67 -6.48 -8.60
CA LEU A 20 6.03 -6.58 -7.28
C LEU A 20 6.59 -7.71 -6.41
N LYS A 21 6.96 -8.84 -7.01
CA LYS A 21 7.56 -9.97 -6.28
C LYS A 21 8.95 -9.65 -5.72
N ASN A 22 9.68 -8.75 -6.37
CA ASN A 22 11.08 -8.47 -6.05
C ASN A 22 11.29 -7.15 -5.30
N ILE A 23 10.22 -6.44 -4.94
CA ILE A 23 10.33 -5.20 -4.17
C ILE A 23 10.87 -5.49 -2.77
N SER A 24 11.73 -4.59 -2.29
CA SER A 24 12.13 -4.50 -0.90
C SER A 24 10.99 -3.91 -0.04
N LEU A 25 11.09 -4.10 1.28
CA LEU A 25 10.16 -3.46 2.22
C LEU A 25 10.18 -1.93 2.10
N GLN A 26 11.35 -1.33 1.86
CA GLN A 26 11.48 0.11 1.64
C GLN A 26 10.71 0.56 0.40
N GLU A 27 10.91 -0.12 -0.74
CA GLU A 27 10.18 0.19 -1.97
C GLU A 27 8.66 0.00 -1.83
N LEU A 28 8.23 -0.98 -1.01
CA LEU A 28 6.83 -1.15 -0.67
C LEU A 28 6.29 0.04 0.13
N ILE A 29 7.02 0.50 1.16
CA ILE A 29 6.65 1.67 1.97
C ILE A 29 6.56 2.92 1.09
N ASP A 30 7.56 3.16 0.26
CA ASP A 30 7.61 4.31 -0.64
C ASP A 30 6.48 4.26 -1.68
N GLY A 31 6.17 3.07 -2.20
CA GLY A 31 5.04 2.86 -3.10
C GLY A 31 3.70 3.17 -2.45
N PHE A 32 3.46 2.73 -1.21
CA PHE A 32 2.23 3.08 -0.49
C PHE A 32 2.17 4.55 -0.12
N GLN A 33 3.29 5.19 0.22
CA GLN A 33 3.36 6.62 0.46
C GLN A 33 2.99 7.41 -0.82
N TYR A 34 3.53 7.01 -1.97
CA TYR A 34 3.18 7.61 -3.26
C TYR A 34 1.68 7.48 -3.56
N LEU A 35 1.09 6.30 -3.35
CA LEU A 35 -0.35 6.09 -3.55
C LEU A 35 -1.19 6.95 -2.61
N TYR A 36 -0.79 7.03 -1.34
CA TYR A 36 -1.44 7.90 -0.37
C TYR A 36 -1.42 9.35 -0.84
N ASP A 37 -0.26 9.88 -1.22
CA ASP A 37 -0.11 11.27 -1.63
C ASP A 37 -0.96 11.61 -2.88
N LYS A 38 -1.08 10.67 -3.82
CA LYS A 38 -1.82 10.84 -5.07
C LYS A 38 -3.33 10.61 -4.96
N ILE A 39 -3.80 9.80 -4.01
CA ILE A 39 -5.19 9.34 -3.96
C ILE A 39 -5.91 9.83 -2.70
N TYR A 40 -5.23 9.82 -1.56
CA TYR A 40 -5.82 10.01 -0.23
C TYR A 40 -5.23 11.19 0.55
N SER A 41 -4.33 11.98 -0.04
CA SER A 41 -3.90 13.23 0.57
C SER A 41 -5.11 14.16 0.76
N THR A 42 -5.07 14.95 1.83
CA THR A 42 -6.18 15.84 2.21
C THR A 42 -6.61 16.76 1.06
N GLU A 43 -5.65 17.26 0.28
CA GLU A 43 -5.96 18.15 -0.84
C GLU A 43 -6.63 17.41 -2.01
N VAL A 44 -6.18 16.19 -2.33
CA VAL A 44 -6.82 15.35 -3.35
C VAL A 44 -8.25 15.01 -2.94
N LEU A 45 -8.48 14.65 -1.68
CA LEU A 45 -9.82 14.34 -1.19
C LEU A 45 -10.73 15.57 -1.16
N ARG A 46 -10.21 16.74 -0.78
CA ARG A 46 -10.93 18.01 -0.85
C ARG A 46 -11.35 18.31 -2.29
N GLN A 47 -10.45 18.18 -3.24
CA GLN A 47 -10.75 18.43 -4.66
C GLN A 47 -11.79 17.43 -5.20
N ARG A 48 -11.66 16.13 -4.87
CA ARG A 48 -12.67 15.11 -5.21
C ARG A 48 -14.03 15.43 -4.64
N PHE A 49 -14.10 15.91 -3.40
CA PHE A 49 -15.36 16.29 -2.79
C PHE A 49 -16.00 17.49 -3.48
N GLN A 50 -15.23 18.52 -3.83
CA GLN A 50 -15.77 19.65 -4.60
C GLN A 50 -16.31 19.18 -5.95
N ASN A 51 -15.58 18.32 -6.66
CA ASN A 51 -16.05 17.74 -7.92
C ASN A 51 -17.35 16.93 -7.71
N ALA A 52 -17.43 16.12 -6.66
CA ALA A 52 -18.63 15.35 -6.34
C ALA A 52 -19.83 16.25 -6.02
N LYS A 53 -19.63 17.38 -5.33
CA LYS A 53 -20.68 18.38 -5.09
C LYS A 53 -21.20 19.00 -6.38
N GLU A 54 -20.31 19.30 -7.33
CA GLU A 54 -20.69 19.87 -8.62
C GLU A 54 -21.46 18.86 -9.50
N VAL A 55 -21.10 17.58 -9.44
CA VAL A 55 -21.76 16.51 -10.20
C VAL A 55 -23.10 16.09 -9.57
N HIS A 56 -23.16 16.04 -8.24
CA HIS A 56 -24.33 15.61 -7.48
C HIS A 56 -25.00 16.78 -6.75
N LYS A 57 -25.24 17.90 -7.46
CA LYS A 57 -25.88 19.11 -6.89
C LYS A 57 -27.20 18.80 -6.18
N ASP A 58 -27.97 17.87 -6.73
CA ASP A 58 -29.28 17.47 -6.19
C ASP A 58 -29.19 16.33 -5.16
N ASN A 59 -28.00 15.77 -4.91
CA ASN A 59 -27.79 14.67 -3.97
C ASN A 59 -26.51 14.84 -3.13
N MET A 60 -26.53 15.87 -2.28
CA MET A 60 -25.46 16.17 -1.32
C MET A 60 -25.15 15.00 -0.37
N ASN A 61 -26.17 14.22 0.01
CA ASN A 61 -25.98 13.06 0.89
C ASN A 61 -25.07 12.00 0.26
N ALA A 62 -25.23 11.74 -1.04
CA ALA A 62 -24.33 10.84 -1.76
C ALA A 62 -22.90 11.38 -1.82
N ALA A 63 -22.72 12.69 -2.07
CA ALA A 63 -21.40 13.32 -2.08
C ALA A 63 -20.71 13.25 -0.70
N MET A 64 -21.46 13.49 0.38
CA MET A 64 -20.97 13.38 1.75
C MET A 64 -20.64 11.94 2.15
N PHE A 65 -21.47 10.97 1.76
CA PHE A 65 -21.19 9.56 2.00
C PHE A 65 -19.90 9.12 1.30
N ALA A 66 -19.74 9.45 0.02
CA ALA A 66 -18.52 9.16 -0.72
C ALA A 66 -17.30 9.83 -0.09
N PHE A 67 -17.41 11.09 0.37
CA PHE A 67 -16.32 11.77 1.06
C PHE A 67 -15.93 11.08 2.36
N ARG A 68 -16.91 10.67 3.18
CA ARG A 68 -16.66 9.93 4.42
C ARG A 68 -15.92 8.63 4.16
N VAL A 69 -16.36 7.84 3.18
CA VAL A 69 -15.66 6.61 2.78
C VAL A 69 -14.20 6.90 2.39
N ASN A 70 -13.94 7.98 1.65
CA ASN A 70 -12.57 8.38 1.32
C ASN A 70 -11.73 8.75 2.55
N LEU A 71 -12.31 9.39 3.57
CA LEU A 71 -11.62 9.70 4.83
C LEU A 71 -11.31 8.43 5.64
N ASP A 72 -12.21 7.46 5.66
CA ASP A 72 -11.96 6.18 6.32
C ASP A 72 -10.76 5.47 5.66
N TRP A 73 -10.70 5.46 4.32
CA TRP A 73 -9.57 4.92 3.58
C TRP A 73 -8.28 5.71 3.79
N GLN A 74 -8.35 7.04 3.96
CA GLN A 74 -7.19 7.86 4.32
C GLN A 74 -6.53 7.36 5.61
N SER A 75 -7.32 7.10 6.64
CA SER A 75 -6.85 6.57 7.93
C SER A 75 -6.26 5.16 7.78
N VAL A 76 -6.92 4.27 7.03
CA VAL A 76 -6.42 2.92 6.76
C VAL A 76 -5.03 2.95 6.11
N TYR A 77 -4.83 3.79 5.09
CA TYR A 77 -3.54 3.90 4.42
C TYR A 77 -2.46 4.48 5.34
N GLN A 78 -2.79 5.49 6.16
CA GLN A 78 -1.84 6.04 7.14
C GLN A 78 -1.38 4.98 8.13
N HIS A 79 -2.31 4.21 8.70
CA HIS A 79 -1.96 3.12 9.63
C HIS A 79 -1.17 2.02 8.93
N LEU A 80 -1.52 1.63 7.71
CA LEU A 80 -0.75 0.64 6.95
C LEU A 80 0.71 1.09 6.77
N ILE A 81 0.92 2.32 6.30
CA ILE A 81 2.27 2.87 6.08
C ILE A 81 3.03 2.93 7.42
N GLN A 82 2.37 3.37 8.49
CA GLN A 82 2.97 3.44 9.81
C GLN A 82 3.41 2.06 10.32
N ASN A 83 2.53 1.06 10.23
CA ASN A 83 2.83 -0.31 10.64
C ASN A 83 3.99 -0.91 9.84
N LEU A 84 4.09 -0.61 8.54
CA LEU A 84 5.22 -1.05 7.72
C LEU A 84 6.54 -0.38 8.14
N LYS A 85 6.51 0.91 8.47
CA LYS A 85 7.68 1.64 9.01
C LYS A 85 8.10 1.09 10.37
N GLU A 86 7.16 0.75 11.23
CA GLU A 86 7.43 0.12 12.53
C GLU A 86 8.01 -1.29 12.35
N LEU A 87 7.45 -2.09 11.44
CA LEU A 87 7.99 -3.39 11.08
C LEU A 87 9.44 -3.28 10.58
N GLN A 88 9.73 -2.29 9.72
CA GLN A 88 11.08 -2.02 9.24
C GLN A 88 12.02 -1.63 10.40
N ALA A 89 11.59 -0.70 11.25
CA ALA A 89 12.38 -0.22 12.38
C ALA A 89 12.64 -1.32 13.43
N SER A 90 11.71 -2.27 13.60
CA SER A 90 11.84 -3.38 14.54
C SER A 90 12.94 -4.39 14.18
N GLY A 91 13.39 -4.42 12.92
CA GLY A 91 14.33 -5.44 12.41
C GLY A 91 13.73 -6.84 12.25
N PHE A 92 12.49 -7.08 12.72
CA PHE A 92 11.82 -8.39 12.64
C PHE A 92 11.69 -8.89 11.20
N TYR A 93 11.42 -7.98 10.25
CA TYR A 93 11.35 -8.32 8.84
C TYR A 93 12.68 -8.87 8.31
N ASP A 94 13.80 -8.24 8.64
CA ASP A 94 15.12 -8.67 8.17
C ASP A 94 15.52 -10.01 8.76
N GLU A 95 15.21 -10.25 10.04
CA GLU A 95 15.41 -11.55 10.68
C GLU A 95 14.57 -12.65 10.04
N ALA A 96 13.28 -12.39 9.82
CA ALA A 96 12.37 -13.30 9.15
C ALA A 96 12.81 -13.59 7.70
N LEU A 97 13.29 -12.58 6.98
CA LEU A 97 13.80 -12.71 5.62
C LEU A 97 15.07 -13.56 5.57
N LYS A 98 16.02 -13.34 6.49
CA LYS A 98 17.23 -14.18 6.64
C LYS A 98 16.86 -15.63 6.92
N ARG A 99 15.92 -15.88 7.84
CA ARG A 99 15.43 -17.22 8.17
C ARG A 99 14.78 -17.90 6.97
N CYS A 100 13.90 -17.20 6.25
CA CYS A 100 13.26 -17.71 5.04
C CYS A 100 14.28 -18.09 3.95
N ASN A 101 15.29 -17.23 3.73
CA ASN A 101 16.34 -17.48 2.75
C ASN A 101 17.22 -18.67 3.15
N ALA A 102 17.50 -18.85 4.44
CA ALA A 102 18.22 -20.02 4.94
C ALA A 102 17.45 -21.33 4.73
N LEU A 103 16.13 -21.34 5.00
CA LEU A 103 15.26 -22.50 4.78
C LEU A 103 15.17 -22.88 3.30
N LYS A 104 15.03 -21.89 2.40
CA LYS A 104 15.04 -22.11 0.95
C LYS A 104 16.34 -22.75 0.47
N LYS A 105 17.49 -22.30 0.97
CA LYS A 105 18.81 -22.88 0.64
C LYS A 105 18.95 -24.33 1.10
N GLN A 106 18.23 -24.73 2.15
CA GLN A 106 18.22 -26.10 2.67
C GLN A 106 17.20 -27.02 1.99
N GLY A 107 16.47 -26.54 0.97
CA GLY A 107 15.45 -27.32 0.26
C GLY A 107 14.20 -27.65 1.09
N LYS A 108 14.05 -27.05 2.28
CA LYS A 108 12.87 -27.24 3.14
C LYS A 108 11.75 -26.29 2.71
N LYS A 109 10.51 -26.79 2.71
CA LYS A 109 9.32 -25.94 2.55
C LYS A 109 9.29 -24.92 3.69
N VAL A 110 9.12 -23.65 3.36
CA VAL A 110 8.93 -22.58 4.35
C VAL A 110 7.51 -22.72 4.89
N GLU A 111 7.37 -23.30 6.08
CA GLU A 111 6.13 -23.19 6.85
C GLU A 111 6.11 -21.81 7.50
N LEU A 112 5.18 -20.97 7.05
CA LEU A 112 4.92 -19.67 7.69
C LEU A 112 4.15 -19.96 8.97
N THR A 113 4.82 -19.88 10.12
CA THR A 113 4.14 -19.92 11.42
C THR A 113 3.24 -18.68 11.55
N PRO A 114 1.99 -18.82 11.99
CA PRO A 114 1.12 -17.68 12.26
C PRO A 114 1.80 -16.71 13.21
N ILE A 115 1.56 -15.41 13.03
CA ILE A 115 1.96 -14.40 14.01
C ILE A 115 1.10 -14.65 15.26
N GLU A 116 1.70 -15.19 16.32
CA GLU A 116 1.06 -15.25 17.63
C GLU A 116 0.96 -13.82 18.15
N VAL A 117 -0.24 -13.25 18.09
CA VAL A 117 -0.54 -11.97 18.73
C VAL A 117 -0.49 -12.22 20.23
N SER A 118 0.51 -11.67 20.92
CA SER A 118 0.54 -11.68 22.38
C SER A 118 -0.58 -10.78 22.88
N SER A 119 -1.60 -11.39 23.51
CA SER A 119 -2.76 -10.75 24.14
C SER A 119 -2.38 -9.88 25.34
#